data_AF-A0A831PSD1-F1
#
_entry.id   AF-A0A831PSD1-F1
#
_cell.length_a   1.000
_cell.length_b   1.000
_cell.length_c   1.000
_cell.angle_alpha   90.00
_cell.angle_beta   90.00
_cell.angle_gamma   90.00
#
_symmetry.space_group_name_H-M   'P 1'
#
loop_
_entity.id
_entity.type
_entity.pdbx_description
1 polymer ?
#
loop_
_entity_poly.entity_id
_entity_poly.type
_entity_poly.pdbx_seq_one_letter_code
_entity_poly.pdbx_strand_id
1 'polypeptide(L)'
;MDLELTFADGTLSGAGNDDVGLFSIRGRYDAASLECYWTKTYPGSHDVYYRGFREGKGIWGTWQINPLCHGGFHIWPRGLGEGEAEVAHGEEPREAKEDRPETRPVSIREAR
;
A
#
# COMPACT_ATOMS: atom_id res chain seq x y z
N MET A 1 4.97 -6.40 16.25
CA MET A 1 5.67 -5.48 15.34
C MET A 1 6.12 -4.26 16.11
N ASP A 2 7.40 -3.92 15.96
CA ASP A 2 8.02 -2.70 16.47
C ASP A 2 8.52 -1.86 15.29
N LEU A 3 8.22 -0.56 15.33
CA LEU A 3 8.61 0.41 14.32
C LEU A 3 8.95 1.72 15.01
N GLU A 4 10.19 2.14 14.88
CA GLU A 4 10.66 3.45 15.32
C GLU A 4 10.95 4.32 14.10
N LEU A 5 10.45 5.56 14.13
CA LEU A 5 10.69 6.57 13.11
C LEU A 5 11.14 7.88 13.77
N THR A 6 12.29 8.39 13.33
CA THR A 6 12.83 9.68 13.74
C THR A 6 12.82 10.64 12.54
N PHE A 7 12.30 11.85 12.78
CA PHE A 7 12.23 12.94 11.83
C PHE A 7 13.15 14.06 12.31
N ALA A 8 14.21 14.36 11.57
CA ALA A 8 15.16 15.42 11.92
C ALA A 8 15.80 15.97 10.64
N ASP A 9 15.89 17.30 10.53
CA ASP A 9 16.62 17.99 9.47
C ASP A 9 16.26 17.52 8.04
N GLY A 10 14.96 17.34 7.79
CA GLY A 10 14.45 16.86 6.49
C GLY A 10 14.73 15.37 6.20
N THR A 11 15.30 14.65 7.16
CA THR A 11 15.62 13.23 7.08
C THR A 11 14.60 12.41 7.87
N LEU A 12 14.30 11.22 7.34
CA LEU A 12 13.49 10.20 7.99
C LEU A 12 14.40 8.98 8.20
N SER A 13 14.61 8.57 9.45
CA SER A 13 15.41 7.40 9.80
C SER A 13 14.67 6.53 10.80
N GLY A 14 15.09 5.28 10.96
CA GLY A 14 14.44 4.38 11.91
C GLY A 14 14.93 2.95 11.82
N ALA A 15 14.34 2.10 12.65
CA ALA A 15 14.56 0.67 12.66
C ALA A 15 13.37 -0.04 13.31
N GLY A 16 13.35 -1.36 13.22
CA GLY A 16 12.32 -2.14 13.86
C GLY A 16 12.44 -3.64 13.61
N ASN A 17 11.40 -4.34 14.05
CA ASN A 17 11.28 -5.78 13.91
C ASN A 17 9.82 -6.18 13.65
N ASP A 18 9.63 -7.08 12.70
CA ASP A 18 8.35 -7.74 12.43
C ASP A 18 8.57 -9.23 12.10
N ASP A 19 7.52 -9.89 11.64
CA ASP A 19 7.50 -11.32 11.35
C ASP A 19 8.45 -11.73 10.21
N VAL A 20 8.91 -10.77 9.37
CA VAL A 20 9.93 -11.02 8.35
C VAL A 20 11.33 -10.97 8.97
N GLY A 21 11.56 -10.02 9.87
CA GLY A 21 12.81 -9.92 10.63
C GLY A 21 13.18 -8.50 11.04
N LEU A 22 14.47 -8.31 11.34
CA LEU A 22 15.03 -6.98 11.62
C LEU A 22 15.10 -6.16 10.34
N PHE A 23 14.78 -4.87 10.47
CA PHE A 23 14.87 -3.94 9.35
C PHE A 23 15.42 -2.58 9.78
N SER A 24 15.98 -1.86 8.80
CA SER A 24 16.40 -0.46 8.94
C SER A 24 15.61 0.44 7.99
N ILE A 25 15.48 1.71 8.35
CA ILE A 25 14.75 2.72 7.57
C ILE A 25 15.66 3.90 7.28
N ARG A 26 15.66 4.32 6.02
CA ARG A 26 16.28 5.56 5.55
C ARG A 26 15.42 6.26 4.54
N GLY A 27 15.34 7.58 4.65
CA GLY A 27 14.44 8.38 3.84
C GLY A 27 14.55 9.86 4.11
N ARG A 28 13.55 10.58 3.61
CA ARG A 28 13.42 12.03 3.66
C ARG A 28 11.99 12.39 4.03
N TYR A 29 11.88 13.51 4.72
CA TYR A 29 10.62 14.12 5.08
C TYR A 29 10.64 15.59 4.66
N ASP A 30 9.65 15.97 3.86
CA ASP A 30 9.43 17.36 3.49
C ASP A 30 8.33 17.94 4.39
N ALA A 31 8.73 18.88 5.25
CA ALA A 31 7.81 19.53 6.18
C ALA A 31 6.83 20.50 5.50
N ALA A 32 7.13 20.97 4.28
CA ALA A 32 6.25 21.88 3.55
C ALA A 32 5.10 21.12 2.87
N SER A 33 5.40 19.96 2.27
CA SER A 33 4.40 19.10 1.61
C SER A 33 3.83 18.01 2.53
N LEU A 34 4.41 17.84 3.73
CA LEU A 34 4.14 16.73 4.65
C LEU A 34 4.45 15.34 4.04
N GLU A 35 5.19 15.31 2.94
CA GLU A 35 5.48 14.08 2.20
C GLU A 35 6.71 13.38 2.76
N CYS A 36 6.60 12.06 2.88
CA CYS A 36 7.61 11.14 3.38
C CYS A 36 7.98 10.15 2.28
N TYR A 37 9.26 9.95 2.07
CA TYR A 37 9.77 8.86 1.24
C TYR A 37 10.81 8.08 2.03
N TRP A 38 10.68 6.77 2.11
CA TRP A 38 11.69 5.97 2.76
C TRP A 38 11.81 4.58 2.16
N THR A 39 12.99 3.98 2.35
CA THR A 39 13.26 2.59 2.07
C THR A 39 13.35 1.85 3.39
N LYS A 40 12.61 0.75 3.49
CA LYS A 40 12.74 -0.25 4.54
C LYS A 40 13.58 -1.40 4.00
N THR A 41 14.73 -1.64 4.62
CA THR A 41 15.69 -2.65 4.17
C THR A 41 15.74 -3.79 5.18
N TYR A 42 15.49 -5.01 4.71
CA TYR A 42 15.78 -6.25 5.41
C TYR A 42 17.18 -6.72 5.03
N PRO A 43 18.18 -6.66 5.94
CA PRO A 43 19.57 -6.98 5.59
C PRO A 43 19.72 -8.38 4.98
N GLY A 44 20.36 -8.45 3.82
CA GLY A 44 20.58 -9.70 3.09
C GLY A 44 19.33 -10.30 2.41
N SER A 45 18.21 -9.58 2.39
CA SER A 45 16.96 -10.06 1.79
C SER A 45 16.43 -9.12 0.69
N HIS A 46 15.71 -8.06 1.04
CA HIS A 46 15.06 -7.17 0.08
C HIS A 46 14.76 -5.79 0.67
N ASP A 47 14.41 -4.87 -0.23
CA ASP A 47 13.94 -3.53 0.08
C ASP A 47 12.45 -3.39 -0.18
N VAL A 48 11.80 -2.57 0.64
CA VAL A 48 10.43 -2.11 0.45
C VAL A 48 10.45 -0.59 0.37
N TYR A 49 9.88 -0.03 -0.69
CA TYR A 49 9.85 1.41 -0.94
C TYR A 49 8.52 1.99 -0.49
N TYR A 50 8.57 3.03 0.33
CA TYR A 50 7.40 3.70 0.86
C TYR A 50 7.34 5.16 0.38
N ARG A 51 6.12 5.58 0.06
CA ARG A 51 5.74 6.97 -0.14
C ARG A 51 4.49 7.24 0.70
N GLY A 52 4.49 8.30 1.49
CA GLY A 52 3.33 8.64 2.30
C GLY A 52 3.26 10.09 2.71
N PHE A 53 2.19 10.43 3.42
CA PHE A 53 1.86 11.76 3.88
C PHE A 53 1.57 11.73 5.38
N ARG A 54 2.14 12.68 6.11
CA ARG A 54 1.92 12.82 7.55
C ARG A 54 0.67 13.64 7.79
N GLU A 55 -0.36 13.03 8.35
CA GLU A 55 -1.63 13.68 8.69
C GLU A 55 -1.95 13.51 10.17
N GLY A 56 -2.06 14.63 10.89
CA GLY A 56 -2.24 14.63 12.33
C GLY A 56 -1.10 13.90 13.05
N LYS A 57 -1.42 12.75 13.65
CA LYS A 57 -0.46 11.88 14.36
C LYS A 57 -0.01 10.66 13.55
N GLY A 58 -0.66 10.38 12.43
CA GLY A 58 -0.42 9.19 11.62
C GLY A 58 0.32 9.49 10.32
N ILE A 59 0.66 8.42 9.61
CA ILE A 59 1.22 8.45 8.27
C ILE A 59 0.44 7.47 7.42
N TRP A 60 -0.02 7.89 6.26
CA TRP A 60 -0.70 7.04 5.30
C TRP A 60 -0.02 7.12 3.93
N GLY A 61 -0.21 6.13 3.09
CA GLY A 61 0.39 6.14 1.76
C GLY A 61 0.45 4.77 1.11
N THR A 62 1.45 4.57 0.27
CA THR A 62 1.68 3.33 -0.46
C THR A 62 3.07 2.76 -0.22
N TRP A 63 3.17 1.44 -0.33
CA TRP A 63 4.42 0.71 -0.35
C TRP A 63 4.51 -0.15 -1.60
N GLN A 64 5.73 -0.45 -2.03
CA GLN A 64 5.99 -1.33 -3.17
C GLN A 64 7.28 -2.15 -2.97
N ILE A 65 7.24 -3.40 -3.42
CA ILE A 65 8.41 -4.26 -3.63
C ILE A 65 8.49 -4.46 -5.13
N ASN A 66 9.36 -3.70 -5.79
CA ASN A 66 9.43 -3.70 -7.26
C ASN A 66 9.98 -5.04 -7.80
N PRO A 67 9.43 -5.61 -8.89
CA PRO A 67 8.12 -5.37 -9.50
C PRO A 67 7.01 -6.30 -8.94
N LEU A 68 7.26 -6.99 -7.83
CA LEU A 68 6.43 -8.09 -7.32
C LEU A 68 5.05 -7.64 -6.83
N CYS A 69 4.99 -6.63 -5.97
CA CYS A 69 3.74 -6.25 -5.30
C CYS A 69 3.78 -4.82 -4.75
N HIS A 70 2.59 -4.29 -4.46
CA HIS A 70 2.39 -2.97 -3.87
C HIS A 70 1.09 -2.97 -3.05
N GLY A 71 0.89 -1.93 -2.24
CA GLY A 71 -0.33 -1.76 -1.46
C GLY A 71 -0.38 -0.42 -0.71
N GLY A 72 -1.51 -0.16 -0.05
CA GLY A 72 -1.67 0.97 0.87
C GLY A 72 -1.19 0.66 2.29
N PHE A 73 -0.95 1.68 3.10
CA PHE A 73 -0.69 1.54 4.52
C PHE A 73 -1.23 2.72 5.35
N HIS A 74 -1.44 2.46 6.64
CA HIS A 74 -1.63 3.46 7.69
C HIS A 74 -0.74 3.10 8.89
N ILE A 75 0.01 4.05 9.43
CA ILE A 75 0.87 3.91 10.61
C ILE A 75 0.41 4.91 11.67
N TRP A 76 0.24 4.42 12.90
CA TRP A 76 -0.13 5.21 14.06
C TRP A 76 0.86 5.02 15.22
N PRO A 77 1.11 6.06 16.04
CA PRO A 77 1.97 5.94 17.20
C PRO A 77 1.39 4.97 18.23
N ARG A 78 2.25 4.16 18.85
CA ARG A 78 1.84 3.27 19.95
C ARG A 78 1.35 4.13 21.13
N GLY A 79 0.23 3.72 21.73
CA GLY A 79 -0.37 4.38 22.90
C GLY A 79 -1.40 5.48 22.62
N LEU A 80 -1.75 5.73 21.35
CA LEU A 80 -2.69 6.79 20.95
C LEU A 80 -3.84 6.32 20.03
N GLY A 81 -4.05 5.01 19.88
CA GLY A 81 -4.98 4.44 18.89
C GLY A 81 -5.43 3.01 19.16
N GLU A 82 -5.92 2.71 20.36
CA GLU A 82 -6.87 1.60 20.54
C GLU A 82 -8.27 2.13 20.20
N GLY A 83 -8.58 2.21 18.90
CA GLY A 83 -9.87 2.66 18.39
C GLY A 83 -9.78 2.97 16.90
N GLU A 84 -10.52 2.22 16.09
CA GLU A 84 -10.66 2.33 14.63
C GLU A 84 -9.40 2.11 13.78
N ALA A 85 -8.96 0.85 13.69
CA ALA A 85 -8.48 0.33 12.41
C ALA A 85 -9.70 -0.17 11.61
N GLU A 86 -10.47 0.76 11.02
CA GLU A 86 -11.45 0.39 10.00
C GLU A 86 -10.68 -0.04 8.76
N VAL A 87 -10.71 -1.35 8.50
CA VAL A 87 -10.10 -1.98 7.34
C VAL A 87 -10.94 -1.58 6.12
N ALA A 88 -10.62 -0.46 5.49
CA ALA A 88 -11.12 -0.15 4.16
C ALA A 88 -10.48 -1.14 3.16
N HIS A 89 -11.09 -2.32 3.04
CA HIS A 89 -10.86 -3.23 1.94
C HIS A 89 -11.33 -2.51 0.67
N GLY A 90 -10.39 -2.05 -0.15
CA GLY A 90 -10.69 -1.59 -1.50
C GLY A 90 -11.26 -2.77 -2.29
N GLU A 91 -12.58 -2.86 -2.36
CA GLU A 91 -13.27 -3.62 -3.40
C GLU A 91 -12.95 -2.92 -4.73
N GLU A 92 -12.04 -3.48 -5.51
CA GLU A 92 -11.95 -3.14 -6.93
C GLU A 92 -13.13 -3.80 -7.66
N PRO A 93 -14.02 -3.03 -8.33
CA PRO A 93 -15.02 -3.62 -9.20
C PRO A 93 -14.30 -4.24 -10.40
N ARG A 94 -14.28 -5.58 -10.48
CA ARG A 94 -13.94 -6.27 -11.72
C ARG A 94 -15.00 -5.93 -12.75
N GLU A 95 -14.63 -5.08 -13.69
CA GLU A 95 -15.39 -4.74 -14.89
C GLU A 95 -15.74 -6.04 -15.65
N ALA A 96 -16.98 -6.50 -15.50
CA ALA A 96 -17.53 -7.60 -16.26
C ALA A 96 -17.73 -7.12 -17.71
N LYS A 97 -16.93 -7.65 -18.62
CA LYS A 97 -17.04 -7.37 -20.05
C LYS A 97 -18.44 -7.76 -20.56
N GLU A 98 -19.02 -6.80 -21.27
CA GLU A 98 -20.29 -6.84 -21.99
C GLU A 98 -20.36 -8.02 -22.96
N ASP A 99 -21.18 -9.02 -22.64
CA ASP A 99 -21.55 -10.09 -23.57
C ASP A 99 -22.69 -9.59 -24.46
N ARG A 100 -22.33 -9.10 -25.64
CA ARG A 100 -23.28 -8.64 -26.65
C ARG A 100 -23.85 -9.88 -27.36
N PRO A 101 -25.16 -10.16 -27.33
CA PRO A 101 -25.70 -11.28 -28.08
C PRO A 101 -25.67 -10.98 -29.59
N GLU A 102 -24.78 -11.64 -30.32
CA GLU A 102 -24.84 -11.69 -31.78
C GLU A 102 -26.06 -12.52 -32.20
N THR A 103 -27.08 -11.83 -32.70
CA THR A 103 -28.23 -12.44 -33.37
C THR A 103 -27.78 -13.13 -34.65
N ARG A 104 -27.85 -14.47 -34.69
CA ARG A 104 -27.73 -15.23 -35.95
C ARG A 104 -29.12 -15.48 -36.55
N PRO A 105 -29.30 -15.31 -37.87
CA PRO A 105 -30.60 -15.48 -38.50
C PRO A 105 -31.06 -16.94 -38.47
N VAL A 106 -32.34 -17.14 -38.16
CA VAL A 106 -33.06 -18.41 -38.25
C VAL A 106 -33.20 -18.81 -39.71
N SER A 107 -32.80 -20.04 -40.05
CA SER A 107 -33.15 -20.68 -41.32
C SER A 107 -33.98 -21.93 -41.02
N ILE A 108 -35.26 -21.86 -41.39
CA ILE A 108 -36.24 -22.94 -41.37
C ILE A 108 -35.88 -23.95 -42.46
N ARG A 109 -36.01 -25.26 -42.17
CA ARG A 109 -36.13 -26.30 -43.19
C ARG A 109 -37.33 -27.18 -42.84
N GLU A 110 -38.27 -27.27 -43.78
CA GLU A 110 -39.48 -28.07 -43.72
C GLU A 110 -39.14 -29.57 -43.68
N ALA A 111 -39.92 -30.32 -42.89
CA ALA A 111 -39.97 -31.77 -42.96
C ALA A 111 -41.15 -32.17 -43.85
N ARG A 112 -40.87 -33.16 -44.70
CA ARG A 112 -41.62 -33.69 -45.84
C ARG A 112 -43.09 -34.03 -45.60
#